data_AF-A0A2G9NSY6-F1
#
_entry.id   AF-A0A2G9NSY6-F1
#
_cell.length_a   1.000
_cell.length_b   1.000
_cell.length_c   1.000
_cell.angle_alpha   90.00
_cell.angle_beta   90.00
_cell.angle_gamma   90.00
#
_symmetry.space_group_name_H-M   'P 1'
#
loop_
_entity.id
_entity.type
_entity.pdbx_description
1 polymer ?
#
loop_
_entity_poly.entity_id
_entity_poly.type
_entity_poly.pdbx_seq_one_letter_code
_entity_poly.pdbx_strand_id
1 'polypeptide(L)'
;MINKIKVYLCARISKDAQEWNSLVCDSLNYPISVFMPQKHNPWNLKHTSFPKEVYELDLMAIKESHICLVLPIYGRDCAWEIGWYSNSVKPVLVFIDNQVEWLKDWMIKGGIDYVATSSRIVFNLLKKDPILKYKNIFFVKKINELNNLIKKIYRLHYE
;
A
#
# COMPACT_ATOMS: atom_id res chain seq x y z
N MET A 1 -23.89 -12.47 3.31
CA MET A 1 -23.18 -11.76 2.22
C MET A 1 -21.71 -11.68 2.59
N ILE A 2 -20.79 -12.05 1.69
CA ILE A 2 -19.34 -11.86 1.96
C ILE A 2 -19.07 -10.36 1.86
N ASN A 3 -18.61 -9.75 2.96
CA ASN A 3 -18.23 -8.33 2.94
C ASN A 3 -16.99 -8.16 2.05
N LYS A 4 -17.02 -7.20 1.12
CA LYS A 4 -15.87 -6.90 0.26
C LYS A 4 -14.70 -6.40 1.11
N ILE A 5 -13.50 -6.89 0.85
CA ILE A 5 -12.27 -6.40 1.47
C ILE A 5 -11.85 -5.13 0.72
N LYS A 6 -12.16 -3.96 1.29
CA LYS A 6 -11.75 -2.66 0.76
C LYS A 6 -10.26 -2.42 1.02
N VAL A 7 -9.50 -2.12 -0.02
CA VAL A 7 -8.07 -1.79 0.05
C VAL A 7 -7.88 -0.40 -0.54
N TYR A 8 -7.13 0.46 0.15
CA TYR A 8 -6.69 1.74 -0.39
C TYR A 8 -5.29 1.61 -0.97
N LEU A 9 -5.09 1.99 -2.23
CA LEU A 9 -3.76 2.06 -2.83
C LEU A 9 -3.06 3.37 -2.44
N CYS A 10 -2.02 3.26 -1.63
CA CYS A 10 -1.09 4.33 -1.28
C CYS A 10 0.14 4.25 -2.19
N ALA A 11 0.12 4.93 -3.33
CA ALA A 11 1.21 4.94 -4.30
C ALA A 11 1.26 6.27 -5.06
N ARG A 12 2.42 6.59 -5.65
CA ARG A 12 2.51 7.73 -6.58
C ARG A 12 1.53 7.53 -7.74
N ILE A 13 0.86 8.61 -8.15
CA ILE A 13 -0.04 8.60 -9.31
C ILE A 13 0.65 9.11 -10.59
N SER A 14 1.95 9.39 -10.54
CA SER A 14 2.73 9.84 -11.68
C SER A 14 2.67 8.82 -12.82
N LYS A 15 2.79 9.29 -14.06
CA LYS A 15 2.61 8.46 -15.25
C LYS A 15 3.50 7.20 -15.25
N ASP A 16 4.73 7.30 -14.75
CA ASP A 16 5.67 6.17 -14.60
C ASP A 16 5.24 5.13 -13.56
N ALA A 17 4.47 5.54 -12.55
CA ALA A 17 3.99 4.65 -11.49
C ALA A 17 2.69 3.94 -11.86
N GLN A 18 1.86 4.54 -12.72
CA GLN A 18 0.52 4.03 -13.02
C GLN A 18 0.51 2.62 -13.61
N GLU A 19 1.49 2.26 -14.44
CA GLU A 19 1.60 0.93 -15.04
C GLU A 19 1.83 -0.14 -13.97
N TRP A 20 2.79 0.09 -13.07
CA TRP A 20 3.06 -0.82 -11.96
C TRP A 20 1.87 -0.93 -10.99
N ASN A 21 1.25 0.20 -10.67
CA ASN A 21 0.07 0.24 -9.82
C ASN A 21 -1.07 -0.60 -10.40
N SER A 22 -1.36 -0.44 -11.70
CA SER A 22 -2.38 -1.22 -12.40
C SER A 22 -2.01 -2.70 -12.44
N LEU A 23 -0.77 -3.05 -12.79
CA LEU A 23 -0.31 -4.44 -12.81
C LEU A 23 -0.56 -5.15 -11.46
N VAL A 24 -0.21 -4.49 -10.35
CA VAL A 24 -0.43 -5.05 -9.02
C VAL A 24 -1.91 -5.11 -8.68
N CYS A 25 -2.66 -4.03 -8.90
CA CYS A 25 -4.07 -3.95 -8.48
C CYS A 25 -5.00 -4.84 -9.32
N ASP A 26 -4.75 -4.95 -10.63
CA ASP A 26 -5.53 -5.78 -11.55
C ASP A 26 -5.29 -7.29 -11.31
N SER A 27 -4.19 -7.64 -10.63
CA SER A 27 -3.94 -9.01 -10.15
C SER A 27 -4.77 -9.41 -8.93
N LEU A 28 -5.41 -8.44 -8.26
CA LEU A 28 -6.23 -8.65 -7.07
C LEU A 28 -7.68 -8.96 -7.47
N ASN A 29 -8.19 -10.07 -6.93
CA ASN A 29 -9.46 -10.66 -7.30
C ASN A 29 -10.45 -10.62 -6.13
N TYR A 30 -11.72 -10.85 -6.45
CA TYR A 30 -12.79 -10.95 -5.46
C TYR A 30 -12.42 -11.86 -4.25
N PRO A 31 -12.78 -11.48 -3.01
CA PRO A 31 -13.60 -10.33 -2.60
C PRO A 31 -12.83 -9.01 -2.38
N ILE A 32 -11.61 -8.88 -2.88
CA ILE A 32 -10.80 -7.66 -2.71
C ILE A 32 -11.28 -6.59 -3.70
N SER A 33 -11.44 -5.36 -3.21
CA SER A 33 -11.79 -4.18 -3.99
C SER A 33 -10.80 -3.08 -3.68
N VAL A 34 -10.10 -2.57 -4.69
CA VAL A 34 -9.05 -1.58 -4.51
C VAL A 34 -9.52 -0.21 -4.97
N PHE A 35 -9.40 0.79 -4.11
CA PHE A 35 -9.48 2.20 -4.51
C PHE A 35 -8.11 2.66 -5.00
N MET A 36 -8.03 3.16 -6.24
CA MET A 36 -6.79 3.61 -6.86
C MET A 36 -6.85 5.12 -7.14
N PRO A 37 -6.16 5.98 -6.37
CA PRO A 37 -6.23 7.43 -6.54
C PRO A 37 -5.97 7.90 -7.99
N GLN A 38 -5.07 7.23 -8.72
CA GLN A 38 -4.77 7.54 -10.13
C GLN A 38 -5.96 7.42 -11.10
N LYS A 39 -7.03 6.69 -10.74
CA LYS A 39 -8.25 6.56 -11.56
C LYS A 39 -9.25 7.69 -11.31
N HIS A 40 -9.01 8.52 -10.29
CA HIS A 40 -9.91 9.57 -9.85
C HIS A 40 -9.27 10.95 -9.87
N ASN A 41 -7.94 11.01 -9.74
CA ASN A 41 -7.21 12.25 -9.52
C ASN A 41 -6.29 12.57 -10.70
N PRO A 42 -6.22 13.84 -11.13
CA PRO A 42 -5.36 14.22 -12.23
C PRO A 42 -3.89 14.19 -11.81
N TRP A 43 -3.04 13.47 -12.53
CA TRP A 43 -1.63 13.31 -12.18
C TRP A 43 -0.73 14.48 -12.60
N ASN A 44 -1.23 15.39 -13.44
CA ASN A 44 -0.46 16.44 -14.11
C ASN A 44 -0.89 17.88 -13.74
N LEU A 45 -1.80 18.04 -12.77
CA LEU A 45 -2.14 19.38 -12.27
C LEU A 45 -1.04 19.91 -11.33
N LYS A 46 -0.90 21.24 -11.30
CA LYS A 46 -0.09 21.90 -10.27
C LYS A 46 -0.79 21.74 -8.93
N HIS A 47 -0.05 21.42 -7.87
CA HIS A 47 -0.60 21.20 -6.52
C HIS A 47 -1.40 22.40 -5.99
N THR A 48 -0.99 23.62 -6.35
CA THR A 48 -1.71 24.87 -6.01
C THR A 48 -3.10 25.00 -6.63
N SER A 49 -3.42 24.14 -7.61
CA SER A 49 -4.66 24.15 -8.37
C SER A 49 -5.48 22.88 -8.11
N PHE A 50 -5.08 22.04 -7.15
CA PHE A 50 -5.84 20.85 -6.82
C PHE A 50 -7.15 21.22 -6.14
N PRO A 51 -8.29 20.71 -6.63
CA PRO A 51 -9.58 20.92 -5.99
C PRO A 51 -9.62 20.18 -4.65
N LYS A 52 -10.34 20.75 -3.67
CA LYS A 52 -10.50 20.17 -2.32
C LYS A 52 -11.14 18.79 -2.38
N GLU A 53 -12.01 18.60 -3.36
CA GLU A 53 -12.77 17.38 -3.62
C GLU A 53 -11.86 16.18 -3.89
N VAL A 54 -10.66 16.38 -4.47
CA VAL A 54 -9.67 15.30 -4.65
C VAL A 54 -9.17 14.80 -3.30
N TYR A 55 -8.80 15.72 -2.39
CA TYR A 55 -8.38 15.37 -1.04
C TYR A 55 -9.52 14.69 -0.25
N GLU A 56 -10.74 15.23 -0.35
CA GLU A 56 -11.89 14.66 0.37
C GLU A 56 -12.22 13.25 -0.11
N LEU A 57 -12.13 13.01 -1.43
CA LEU A 57 -12.34 11.68 -2.01
C LEU A 57 -11.31 10.66 -1.49
N ASP A 58 -10.02 11.00 -1.52
CA ASP A 58 -8.96 10.11 -1.03
C ASP A 58 -9.11 9.87 0.48
N LEU A 59 -9.43 10.91 1.26
CA LEU A 59 -9.67 10.77 2.70
C LEU A 59 -10.88 9.88 3.01
N MET A 60 -11.97 9.98 2.25
CA MET A 60 -13.12 9.08 2.38
C MET A 60 -12.73 7.64 2.06
N ALA A 61 -12.00 7.41 0.96
CA ALA A 61 -11.52 6.08 0.60
C ALA A 61 -10.58 5.48 1.67
N ILE A 62 -9.72 6.29 2.27
CA ILE A 62 -8.87 5.91 3.41
C ILE A 62 -9.72 5.47 4.61
N LYS A 63 -10.72 6.28 5.00
CA LYS A 63 -11.60 5.97 6.13
C LYS A 63 -12.40 4.68 5.92
N GLU A 64 -12.85 4.44 4.69
CA GLU A 64 -13.63 3.26 4.33
C GLU A 64 -12.80 2.00 4.10
N SER A 65 -11.50 2.11 3.85
CA SER A 65 -10.66 0.96 3.57
C SER A 65 -10.50 0.07 4.82
N HIS A 66 -10.17 -1.20 4.61
CA HIS A 66 -9.74 -2.10 5.68
C HIS A 66 -8.21 -2.17 5.77
N ILE A 67 -7.52 -2.00 4.65
CA ILE A 67 -6.07 -2.21 4.54
C ILE A 67 -5.50 -1.10 3.65
N CYS A 68 -4.38 -0.52 4.06
CA CYS A 68 -3.55 0.31 3.19
C CYS A 68 -2.55 -0.57 2.44
N LEU A 69 -2.59 -0.57 1.11
CA LEU A 69 -1.58 -1.19 0.26
C LEU A 69 -0.62 -0.12 -0.25
N VAL A 70 0.63 -0.18 0.19
CA VAL A 70 1.68 0.74 -0.20
C VAL A 70 2.54 0.12 -1.30
N LEU A 71 2.72 0.85 -2.41
CA LEU A 71 3.64 0.47 -3.49
C LEU A 71 4.76 1.52 -3.62
N PRO A 72 5.98 1.23 -3.12
CA PRO A 72 7.13 2.10 -3.33
C PRO A 72 7.55 2.15 -4.81
N ILE A 73 8.16 3.23 -5.30
CA ILE A 73 8.54 4.45 -4.58
C ILE A 73 7.31 5.33 -4.33
N TYR A 74 7.16 5.84 -3.09
CA TYR A 74 6.03 6.67 -2.66
C TYR A 74 6.40 8.17 -2.56
N GLY A 75 5.38 9.04 -2.60
CA GLY A 75 5.54 10.51 -2.49
C GLY A 75 5.32 11.05 -1.07
N ARG A 76 5.35 12.39 -0.94
CA ARG A 76 5.07 13.07 0.34
C ARG A 76 3.64 12.84 0.83
N ASP A 77 2.67 12.89 -0.07
CA ASP A 77 1.26 12.68 0.28
C ASP A 77 1.04 11.24 0.74
N CYS A 78 1.66 10.27 0.06
CA CYS A 78 1.69 8.87 0.52
C CYS A 78 2.30 8.72 1.92
N ALA A 79 3.37 9.46 2.25
CA ALA A 79 3.94 9.44 3.59
C ALA A 79 2.96 9.96 4.65
N TRP A 80 2.15 10.97 4.32
CA TRP A 80 1.07 11.44 5.18
C TRP A 80 -0.02 10.37 5.34
N GLU A 81 -0.42 9.70 4.25
CA GLU A 81 -1.40 8.60 4.29
C GLU A 81 -0.91 7.46 5.19
N ILE A 82 0.34 7.01 5.02
CA ILE A 82 0.97 6.00 5.87
C ILE A 82 0.97 6.43 7.34
N GLY A 83 1.29 7.70 7.61
CA GLY A 83 1.24 8.28 8.96
C GLY A 83 -0.18 8.32 9.54
N TRP A 84 -1.21 8.52 8.72
CA TRP A 84 -2.60 8.43 9.15
C TRP A 84 -2.96 7.00 9.55
N TYR A 85 -2.57 6.01 8.73
CA TYR A 85 -2.83 4.59 9.03
C TYR A 85 -2.07 4.08 10.25
N SER A 86 -0.83 4.54 10.48
CA SER A 86 -0.02 4.11 11.62
C SER A 86 -0.61 4.52 12.98
N ASN A 87 -1.50 5.51 13.00
CA ASN A 87 -2.28 5.90 14.17
C ASN A 87 -3.70 5.31 14.16
N SER A 88 -3.95 4.26 13.37
CA SER A 88 -5.23 3.59 13.24
C SER A 88 -5.11 2.10 13.54
N VAL A 89 -6.24 1.41 13.71
CA VAL A 89 -6.28 -0.07 13.83
C VAL A 89 -6.17 -0.77 12.46
N LYS A 90 -6.16 -0.02 11.36
CA LYS A 90 -6.18 -0.58 10.00
C LYS A 90 -4.74 -0.91 9.58
N PRO A 91 -4.44 -2.15 9.17
CA PRO A 91 -3.07 -2.54 8.87
C PRO A 91 -2.51 -1.92 7.60
N VAL A 92 -1.22 -1.64 7.62
CA VAL A 92 -0.42 -1.19 6.47
C VAL A 92 0.39 -2.37 5.90
N LEU A 93 0.11 -2.71 4.64
CA LEU A 93 0.84 -3.70 3.85
C LEU A 93 1.68 -2.99 2.79
N VAL A 94 3.00 -3.15 2.82
CA VAL A 94 3.88 -2.75 1.72
C VAL A 94 4.13 -3.94 0.80
N PHE A 95 3.99 -3.75 -0.51
CA PHE A 95 4.48 -4.71 -1.50
C PHE A 95 5.63 -4.13 -2.30
N ILE A 96 6.73 -4.87 -2.37
CA ILE A 96 8.02 -4.43 -2.93
C ILE A 96 8.47 -5.46 -3.94
N ASP A 97 8.79 -5.02 -5.16
CA ASP A 97 9.54 -5.87 -6.06
C ASP A 97 11.05 -5.69 -5.81
N ASN A 98 11.61 -4.59 -6.33
CA ASN A 98 13.03 -4.28 -6.22
C ASN A 98 13.33 -2.87 -5.70
N GLN A 99 12.31 -2.09 -5.35
CA GLN A 99 12.44 -0.72 -4.85
C GLN A 99 12.88 -0.74 -3.39
N VAL A 100 14.15 -0.42 -3.12
CA VAL A 100 14.75 -0.47 -1.77
C VAL A 100 15.07 0.91 -1.21
N GLU A 101 14.89 1.98 -1.99
CA GLU A 101 15.23 3.36 -1.63
C GLU A 101 14.46 3.82 -0.38
N TRP A 102 13.23 3.33 -0.20
CA TRP A 102 12.37 3.66 0.92
C TRP A 102 12.87 3.10 2.27
N LEU A 103 13.82 2.15 2.26
CA LEU A 103 14.40 1.59 3.48
C LEU A 103 15.16 2.62 4.34
N LYS A 104 15.48 3.80 3.78
CA LYS A 104 16.06 4.91 4.54
C LYS A 104 15.04 5.65 5.41
N ASP A 105 13.74 5.49 5.16
CA ASP A 105 12.69 6.27 5.82
C ASP A 105 12.23 5.58 7.13
N TRP A 106 12.91 5.86 8.24
CA TRP A 106 12.65 5.19 9.53
C TRP A 106 11.20 5.32 10.02
N MET A 107 10.54 6.45 9.76
CA MET A 107 9.16 6.69 10.23
C MET A 107 8.18 5.82 9.45
N ILE A 108 8.43 5.66 8.15
CA ILE A 108 7.63 4.79 7.30
C ILE A 108 7.83 3.34 7.73
N LYS A 109 9.09 2.89 7.89
CA LYS A 109 9.38 1.53 8.42
C LYS A 109 8.69 1.25 9.76
N GLY A 110 8.65 2.24 10.65
CA GLY A 110 7.97 2.15 11.93
C GLY A 110 6.45 1.96 11.81
N GLY A 111 5.82 2.70 10.89
CA GLY A 111 4.37 2.71 10.66
C GLY A 111 3.81 1.56 9.81
N ILE A 112 4.65 0.65 9.34
CA ILE A 112 4.24 -0.52 8.54
C ILE A 112 4.02 -1.74 9.44
N ASP A 113 3.00 -2.56 9.14
CA ASP A 113 2.69 -3.80 9.86
C ASP A 113 3.15 -5.04 9.12
N TYR A 114 2.93 -5.05 7.81
CA TYR A 114 3.19 -6.17 6.91
C TYR A 114 4.07 -5.72 5.74
N VAL A 115 5.06 -6.53 5.38
CA VAL A 115 5.90 -6.31 4.20
C VAL A 115 5.90 -7.57 3.35
N ALA A 116 5.56 -7.46 2.08
CA ALA A 116 5.63 -8.53 1.11
C ALA A 116 6.64 -8.18 0.01
N THR A 117 7.42 -9.16 -0.45
CA THR A 117 8.29 -8.96 -1.60
C THR A 117 8.44 -10.19 -2.47
N SER A 118 8.59 -9.97 -3.78
CA SER A 118 8.93 -10.97 -4.79
C SER A 118 10.43 -11.21 -4.97
N SER A 119 11.28 -10.34 -4.43
CA SER A 119 12.73 -10.46 -4.54
C SER A 119 13.32 -11.17 -3.33
N ARG A 120 14.02 -12.30 -3.58
CA ARG A 120 14.67 -13.08 -2.51
C ARG A 120 15.79 -12.28 -1.84
N ILE A 121 16.47 -11.43 -2.62
CA ILE A 121 17.52 -10.54 -2.14
C ILE A 121 16.91 -9.51 -1.19
N VAL A 122 15.82 -8.86 -1.60
CA VAL A 122 15.09 -7.89 -0.77
C VAL A 122 14.54 -8.56 0.49
N PHE A 123 13.96 -9.75 0.38
CA PHE A 123 13.47 -10.49 1.56
C PHE A 123 14.54 -10.68 2.63
N ASN A 124 15.75 -11.09 2.22
CA ASN A 124 16.88 -11.26 3.12
C ASN A 124 17.36 -9.94 3.71
N LEU A 125 17.32 -8.86 2.93
CA LEU A 125 17.64 -7.51 3.39
C LEU A 125 16.66 -7.05 4.48
N LEU A 126 15.36 -7.20 4.24
CA LEU A 126 14.30 -6.85 5.20
C LEU A 126 14.43 -7.59 6.53
N LYS A 127 14.84 -8.86 6.50
CA LYS A 127 15.08 -9.67 7.71
C LYS A 127 16.26 -9.20 8.54
N LYS A 128 17.16 -8.39 7.97
CA LYS A 128 18.32 -7.81 8.66
C LYS A 128 18.10 -6.34 9.03
N ASP A 129 17.09 -5.67 8.47
CA ASP A 129 16.80 -4.27 8.77
C ASP A 129 16.46 -4.10 10.27
N PRO A 130 17.05 -3.11 10.97
CA PRO A 130 16.90 -2.95 12.41
C PRO A 130 15.47 -2.65 12.87
N ILE A 131 14.60 -2.14 12.00
CA ILE A 131 13.20 -1.84 12.30
C ILE A 131 12.29 -2.95 11.75
N LEU A 132 12.46 -3.32 10.47
CA LEU A 132 11.54 -4.23 9.78
C LEU A 132 11.71 -5.69 10.19
N LYS A 133 12.86 -6.11 10.74
CA LYS A 133 13.06 -7.50 11.17
C LYS A 133 12.04 -7.99 12.22
N TYR A 134 11.42 -7.06 12.95
CA TYR A 134 10.37 -7.32 13.93
C TYR A 134 8.95 -7.27 13.36
N LYS A 135 8.80 -6.91 12.08
CA LYS A 135 7.52 -6.83 11.38
C LYS A 135 7.19 -8.15 10.68
N ASN A 136 5.95 -8.27 10.20
CA ASN A 136 5.51 -9.45 9.47
C ASN A 136 6.01 -9.39 8.02
N ILE A 137 7.13 -10.06 7.73
CA ILE A 137 7.75 -10.08 6.39
C ILE A 137 7.41 -11.39 5.65
N PHE A 138 6.88 -11.27 4.43
CA PHE A 138 6.49 -12.37 3.55
C PHE A 138 7.27 -12.34 2.24
N PHE A 139 7.60 -13.53 1.76
CA PHE A 139 8.10 -13.73 0.41
C PHE A 139 6.94 -14.22 -0.45
N VAL A 140 6.64 -13.51 -1.54
CA VAL A 140 5.56 -13.85 -2.48
C VAL A 140 6.17 -14.12 -3.85
N LYS A 141 6.07 -15.34 -4.36
CA LYS A 141 6.76 -15.71 -5.62
C LYS A 141 6.11 -15.06 -6.85
N LYS A 142 4.81 -14.76 -6.76
CA LYS A 142 4.01 -14.16 -7.82
C LYS A 142 3.09 -13.10 -7.23
N ILE A 143 2.81 -12.04 -7.99
CA ILE A 143 1.95 -10.93 -7.56
C ILE A 143 0.57 -11.45 -7.10
N ASN A 144 -0.01 -12.44 -7.80
CA ASN A 144 -1.31 -13.02 -7.43
C ASN A 144 -1.34 -13.63 -6.01
N GLU A 145 -0.20 -13.99 -5.41
CA GLU A 145 -0.14 -14.48 -4.02
C GLU A 145 -0.53 -13.40 -3.00
N LEU A 146 -0.49 -12.11 -3.38
CA LEU A 146 -1.01 -11.00 -2.58
C LEU A 146 -2.49 -11.17 -2.26
N ASN A 147 -3.27 -11.83 -3.11
CA ASN A 147 -4.67 -12.15 -2.82
C ASN A 147 -4.83 -12.91 -1.50
N ASN A 148 -4.01 -13.95 -1.33
CA ASN A 148 -4.07 -14.80 -0.14
C ASN A 148 -3.54 -14.05 1.09
N LEU A 149 -2.49 -13.24 0.90
CA LEU A 149 -1.94 -12.43 1.98
C LEU A 149 -2.93 -11.37 2.48
N ILE A 150 -3.56 -10.62 1.57
CA ILE A 150 -4.57 -9.60 1.90
C ILE A 150 -5.77 -10.24 2.61
N LYS A 151 -6.26 -11.39 2.13
CA LYS A 151 -7.33 -12.15 2.80
C LYS A 151 -6.91 -12.59 4.20
N LYS A 152 -5.68 -13.08 4.36
CA LYS A 152 -5.14 -13.47 5.68
C LYS A 152 -5.06 -12.28 6.63
N ILE A 153 -4.52 -11.14 6.17
CA ILE A 153 -4.42 -9.92 6.98
C ILE A 153 -5.80 -9.44 7.40
N TYR A 154 -6.76 -9.41 6.48
CA TYR A 154 -8.13 -9.01 6.78
C TYR A 154 -8.74 -9.88 7.89
N ARG A 155 -8.64 -11.21 7.78
CA ARG A 155 -9.16 -12.10 8.83
C ARG A 155 -8.53 -11.82 10.19
N LEU A 156 -7.21 -11.63 10.26
CA LEU A 156 -6.51 -11.37 11.53
C LEU A 156 -6.94 -10.07 12.24
N HIS A 157 -7.52 -9.10 11.52
CA HIS A 157 -7.86 -7.79 12.07
C HIS A 157 -9.37 -7.56 12.23
N TYR A 158 -10.20 -8.32 11.51
CA TYR A 158 -11.64 -8.05 11.39
C TYR A 158 -12.53 -9.29 11.62
N GLU A 159 -11.95 -10.48 11.83
CA GLU A 159 -12.65 -11.73 12.18
C GLU A 159 -12.07 -12.34 13.46
#